data_AF-A0A1I0PW89-F1
#
_entry.id   AF-A0A1I0PW89-F1
#
_cell.length_a   1.000
_cell.length_b   1.000
_cell.length_c   1.000
_cell.angle_alpha   90.00
_cell.angle_beta   90.00
_cell.angle_gamma   90.00
#
_symmetry.space_group_name_H-M   'P 1'
#
loop_
_entity.id
_entity.type
_entity.pdbx_description
1 polymer ?
#
loop_
_entity_poly.entity_id
_entity_poly.type
_entity_poly.pdbx_seq_one_letter_code
_entity_poly.pdbx_strand_id
1 'polypeptide(L)'
;MRTIVRLLLLSFLFTGCYNKGPLTPDAWDLTRQQLDSISFYTTHHYSQNYNFVVTGDSLVVVEQQPEGMDIPDVVSVEIESVGMERQKDSIVLRRHEHIVVADIRTISADSIDSVWVKVARDQLTFGWVHESELLAKVSPDDPISQFIDIFSDVHLLVFLAFCVVIVAAYGVRRLLRKGAKIVHFNDIPSFYPTTLCLLVASSAVLYSSIQLFGPESWRHFYYHPSLNPFALPLHLGLFVSSVWAIVIVAIATVDDVSRHLSLGETILYLGGLAAICAVDYVVFSITTLYYIGYPLLIAYYIFAICRLMLQESI
;
A
#
# COMPACT_ATOMS: atom_id res chain seq x y z
N MET A 1 18.46 29.89 -9.38
CA MET A 1 18.25 28.44 -9.21
C MET A 1 19.00 27.84 -8.02
N ARG A 2 20.34 28.01 -7.88
CA ARG A 2 21.13 27.49 -6.72
C ARG A 2 20.62 27.95 -5.33
N THR A 3 20.07 29.16 -5.23
CA THR A 3 19.53 29.71 -3.96
C THR A 3 18.21 29.04 -3.57
N ILE A 4 17.36 28.72 -4.55
CA ILE A 4 16.06 28.06 -4.35
C ILE A 4 16.27 26.61 -3.89
N VAL A 5 17.25 25.90 -4.49
CA VAL A 5 17.60 24.54 -4.09
C VAL A 5 18.18 24.48 -2.67
N ARG A 6 19.00 25.47 -2.28
CA ARG A 6 19.50 25.57 -0.90
C ARG A 6 18.40 25.89 0.10
N LEU A 7 17.43 26.73 -0.27
CA LEU A 7 16.25 27.04 0.55
C LEU A 7 15.32 25.82 0.72
N LEU A 8 15.10 25.03 -0.33
CA LEU A 8 14.35 23.77 -0.28
C LEU A 8 15.04 22.71 0.59
N LEU A 9 16.37 22.55 0.47
CA LEU A 9 17.14 21.65 1.33
C LEU A 9 17.16 22.11 2.80
N LEU A 10 17.20 23.42 3.06
CA LEU A 10 17.11 23.96 4.42
C LEU A 10 15.71 23.79 5.03
N SER A 11 14.64 23.89 4.23
CA SER A 11 13.27 23.74 4.75
C SER A 11 12.95 22.31 5.19
N PHE A 12 13.56 21.30 4.58
CA PHE A 12 13.45 19.91 5.04
C PHE A 12 14.12 19.66 6.40
N LEU A 13 15.15 20.43 6.76
CA LEU A 13 15.86 20.27 8.04
C LEU A 13 15.11 20.86 9.25
N PHE A 14 14.11 21.73 9.01
CA PHE A 14 13.31 22.36 10.08
C PHE A 14 11.91 21.76 10.27
N THR A 15 11.54 20.71 9.54
CA THR A 15 10.25 20.01 9.71
C THR A 15 10.35 18.84 10.69
N GLY A 16 10.84 19.12 11.89
CA GLY A 16 10.58 18.26 13.04
C GLY A 16 9.14 18.46 13.50
N CYS A 17 8.17 17.82 12.85
CA CYS A 17 6.79 17.89 13.30
C CYS A 17 6.62 17.04 14.55
N TYR A 18 6.53 17.70 15.71
CA TYR A 18 5.99 17.11 16.92
C TYR A 18 4.52 16.80 16.68
N ASN A 19 4.23 15.54 16.34
CA ASN A 19 2.88 15.06 16.11
C ASN A 19 2.20 14.95 17.49
N LYS A 20 1.50 16.00 17.93
CA LYS A 20 0.49 15.82 18.96
C LYS A 20 -0.59 14.98 18.29
N GLY A 21 -0.62 13.68 18.60
CA GLY A 21 -1.75 12.84 18.26
C GLY A 21 -3.06 13.54 18.67
N PRO A 22 -4.19 13.21 18.02
CA PRO A 22 -5.47 13.80 18.39
C PRO A 22 -5.61 13.76 19.91
N LEU A 23 -5.99 14.90 20.52
CA LEU A 23 -6.34 14.92 21.93
C LEU A 23 -7.45 13.89 22.11
N THR A 24 -7.10 12.71 22.61
CA THR A 24 -8.07 11.76 23.14
C THR A 24 -8.87 12.54 24.17
N PRO A 25 -10.20 12.67 24.01
CA PRO A 25 -11.03 13.22 25.05
C PRO A 25 -10.72 12.45 26.32
N ASP A 26 -10.36 13.18 27.36
CA ASP A 26 -10.24 12.76 28.76
C ASP A 26 -10.87 11.36 29.01
N ALA A 27 -10.05 10.31 28.94
CA ALA A 27 -10.46 8.90 28.89
C ALA A 27 -11.02 8.36 30.22
N TRP A 28 -11.41 9.25 31.13
CA TRP A 28 -11.74 8.92 32.51
C TRP A 28 -13.16 8.38 32.71
N ASP A 29 -14.07 8.57 31.74
CA ASP A 29 -15.48 8.12 31.81
C ASP A 29 -15.87 7.09 30.73
N LEU A 30 -14.91 6.27 30.26
CA LEU A 30 -15.21 5.20 29.31
C LEU A 30 -15.75 3.95 30.03
N THR A 31 -16.85 3.40 29.54
CA THR A 31 -17.33 2.09 29.97
C THR A 31 -16.33 0.99 29.57
N ARG A 32 -16.33 -0.14 30.28
CA ARG A 32 -15.45 -1.28 29.95
C ARG A 32 -15.63 -1.75 28.50
N GLN A 33 -16.86 -1.75 28.00
CA GLN A 33 -17.15 -2.13 26.61
C GLN A 33 -16.55 -1.14 25.61
N GLN A 34 -16.61 0.17 25.88
CA GLN A 34 -15.97 1.18 25.03
C GLN A 34 -14.45 1.06 25.05
N LEU A 35 -13.86 0.80 26.22
CA LEU A 35 -12.41 0.54 26.33
C LEU A 35 -12.01 -0.68 25.51
N ASP A 36 -12.78 -1.78 25.61
CA ASP A 36 -12.52 -3.02 24.87
C ASP A 36 -12.62 -2.81 23.35
N SER A 37 -13.66 -2.08 22.89
CA SER A 37 -13.80 -1.70 21.49
C SER A 37 -12.64 -0.83 20.99
N ILE A 38 -12.15 0.12 21.81
CA ILE A 38 -11.01 0.99 21.45
C ILE A 38 -9.72 0.18 21.40
N SER A 39 -9.48 -0.71 22.37
CA SER A 39 -8.30 -1.58 22.35
C SER A 39 -8.32 -2.52 21.15
N PHE A 40 -9.48 -3.10 20.83
CA PHE A 40 -9.65 -3.96 19.66
C PHE A 40 -9.33 -3.21 18.37
N TYR A 41 -9.91 -2.02 18.19
CA TYR A 41 -9.69 -1.19 17.01
C TYR A 41 -8.22 -0.78 16.84
N THR A 42 -7.52 -0.51 17.95
CA THR A 42 -6.13 -0.06 17.91
C THR A 42 -5.19 -1.15 17.39
N THR A 43 -5.47 -2.42 17.70
CA THR A 43 -4.64 -3.57 17.29
C THR A 43 -5.06 -4.19 15.97
N HIS A 44 -6.37 -4.22 15.68
CA HIS A 44 -6.91 -4.92 14.50
C HIS A 44 -7.20 -3.96 13.33
N HIS A 45 -7.31 -2.65 13.59
CA HIS A 45 -7.61 -1.59 12.61
C HIS A 45 -8.97 -1.68 11.91
N TYR A 46 -9.86 -2.55 12.39
CA TYR A 46 -11.27 -2.58 12.01
C TYR A 46 -12.13 -2.77 13.27
N SER A 47 -13.44 -2.58 13.14
CA SER A 47 -14.39 -2.70 14.25
C SER A 47 -15.78 -3.11 13.75
N GLN A 48 -16.77 -3.11 14.64
CA GLN A 48 -18.17 -3.34 14.26
C GLN A 48 -18.62 -2.35 13.17
N ASN A 49 -19.42 -2.84 12.24
CA ASN A 49 -19.88 -2.17 11.02
C ASN A 49 -18.79 -1.89 9.98
N TYR A 50 -17.62 -2.51 10.10
CA TYR A 50 -16.61 -2.45 9.04
C TYR A 50 -16.99 -3.35 7.86
N ASN A 51 -16.73 -2.87 6.65
CA ASN A 51 -17.08 -3.56 5.41
C ASN A 51 -15.87 -4.28 4.83
N PHE A 52 -16.06 -5.56 4.53
CA PHE A 52 -15.10 -6.41 3.85
C PHE A 52 -15.69 -6.94 2.54
N VAL A 53 -14.81 -7.37 1.65
CA VAL A 53 -15.12 -8.13 0.45
C VAL A 53 -14.41 -9.46 0.51
N VAL A 54 -15.12 -10.54 0.18
CA VAL A 54 -14.55 -11.89 0.14
C VAL A 54 -13.62 -12.02 -1.08
N THR A 55 -12.33 -12.22 -0.84
CA THR A 55 -11.30 -12.39 -1.89
C THR A 55 -11.00 -13.86 -2.17
N GLY A 56 -11.13 -14.73 -1.16
CA GLY A 56 -10.98 -16.18 -1.31
C GLY A 56 -12.11 -16.83 -2.12
N ASP A 57 -11.91 -18.08 -2.54
CA ASP A 57 -12.91 -18.82 -3.33
C ASP A 57 -14.26 -18.96 -2.61
N SER A 58 -14.20 -19.25 -1.30
CA SER A 58 -15.35 -19.22 -0.41
C SER A 58 -14.94 -19.03 1.05
N LEU A 59 -15.80 -18.36 1.81
CA LEU A 59 -15.72 -18.18 3.25
C LEU A 59 -16.90 -18.93 3.89
N VAL A 60 -16.60 -19.84 4.81
CA VAL A 60 -17.63 -20.62 5.52
C VAL A 60 -17.86 -19.96 6.87
N VAL A 61 -19.12 -19.69 7.19
CA VAL A 61 -19.53 -19.09 8.46
C VAL A 61 -20.56 -19.99 9.13
N VAL A 62 -20.54 -20.05 10.46
CA VAL A 62 -21.41 -20.93 11.25
C VAL A 62 -22.48 -20.10 11.93
N GLU A 63 -23.76 -20.44 11.78
CA GLU A 63 -24.85 -19.64 12.36
C GLU A 63 -24.86 -19.68 13.90
N GLN A 64 -24.37 -20.77 14.48
CA GLN A 64 -24.30 -21.01 15.92
C GLN A 64 -23.37 -20.04 16.64
N GLN A 65 -23.81 -19.54 17.79
CA GLN A 65 -23.01 -18.67 18.65
C GLN A 65 -21.84 -19.45 19.27
N PRO A 66 -20.63 -18.86 19.35
CA PRO A 66 -19.45 -19.59 19.77
C PRO A 66 -19.49 -20.09 21.23
N GLU A 67 -20.30 -19.50 22.10
CA GLU A 67 -20.54 -19.99 23.48
C GLU A 67 -21.36 -21.29 23.57
N GLY A 68 -22.14 -21.62 22.53
CA GLY A 68 -22.92 -22.86 22.44
C GLY A 68 -22.18 -23.98 21.69
N MET A 69 -20.96 -23.69 21.23
CA MET A 69 -20.09 -24.67 20.59
C MET A 69 -19.30 -25.37 21.70
N ASP A 70 -19.91 -26.39 22.33
CA ASP A 70 -19.30 -27.12 23.45
C ASP A 70 -17.85 -27.53 23.12
N ILE A 71 -16.89 -26.97 23.86
CA ILE A 71 -15.49 -27.38 23.87
C ILE A 71 -15.43 -28.67 24.70
N PRO A 72 -15.13 -29.85 24.14
CA PRO A 72 -14.87 -31.00 24.98
C PRO A 72 -13.50 -30.80 25.62
N ASP A 73 -13.48 -30.55 26.93
CA ASP A 73 -12.27 -30.40 27.76
C ASP A 73 -11.39 -31.67 27.84
N VAL A 74 -11.70 -32.73 27.09
CA VAL A 74 -11.06 -34.03 27.28
C VAL A 74 -10.83 -34.76 25.94
N VAL A 75 -9.56 -34.75 25.53
CA VAL A 75 -8.84 -35.86 24.88
C VAL A 75 -9.35 -36.31 23.49
N SER A 76 -8.66 -35.81 22.47
CA SER A 76 -8.12 -36.55 21.32
C SER A 76 -8.60 -38.01 21.13
N VAL A 77 -9.73 -38.23 20.44
CA VAL A 77 -9.98 -39.44 19.60
C VAL A 77 -11.07 -39.17 18.53
N GLU A 78 -12.02 -38.25 18.71
CA GLU A 78 -13.15 -38.10 17.78
C GLU A 78 -13.05 -36.85 16.88
N ILE A 79 -11.95 -36.69 16.14
CA ILE A 79 -11.73 -35.52 15.27
C ILE A 79 -12.42 -35.66 13.89
N GLU A 80 -12.82 -36.86 13.46
CA GLU A 80 -13.47 -37.04 12.14
C GLU A 80 -15.01 -36.95 12.17
N SER A 81 -15.68 -37.29 13.29
CA SER A 81 -17.15 -37.25 13.37
C SER A 81 -17.71 -35.89 13.79
N VAL A 82 -16.94 -35.08 14.54
CA VAL A 82 -17.36 -33.73 14.97
C VAL A 82 -17.27 -32.71 13.82
N GLY A 83 -16.37 -32.92 12.85
CA GLY A 83 -16.27 -32.08 11.65
C GLY A 83 -17.53 -32.09 10.78
N MET A 84 -18.34 -33.15 10.86
CA MET A 84 -19.54 -33.33 10.03
C MET A 84 -20.82 -32.81 10.71
N GLU A 85 -20.87 -32.77 12.05
CA GLU A 85 -21.96 -32.14 12.82
C GLU A 85 -21.85 -30.60 12.84
N ARG A 86 -20.62 -30.04 12.79
CA ARG A 86 -20.37 -28.59 12.66
C ARG A 86 -20.92 -27.96 11.37
N GLN A 87 -21.22 -28.77 10.37
CA GLN A 87 -21.68 -28.34 9.04
C GLN A 87 -23.22 -28.22 8.94
N LYS A 88 -23.99 -28.54 10.00
CA LYS A 88 -25.45 -28.58 9.90
C LYS A 88 -26.09 -27.23 9.60
N ASP A 89 -25.52 -26.13 10.11
CA ASP A 89 -25.99 -24.76 9.88
C ASP A 89 -24.82 -23.85 9.43
N SER A 90 -24.07 -24.28 8.40
CA SER A 90 -23.01 -23.47 7.81
C SER A 90 -23.48 -22.77 6.53
N ILE A 91 -23.13 -21.49 6.43
CA ILE A 91 -23.43 -20.64 5.29
C ILE A 91 -22.13 -20.38 4.54
N VAL A 92 -22.18 -20.51 3.21
CA VAL A 92 -21.01 -20.29 2.36
C VAL A 92 -21.15 -18.95 1.64
N LEU A 93 -20.26 -18.03 1.97
CA LEU A 93 -20.08 -16.75 1.29
C LEU A 93 -19.09 -16.95 0.14
N ARG A 94 -19.42 -16.42 -1.03
CA ARG A 94 -18.65 -16.55 -2.27
C ARG A 94 -17.77 -15.34 -2.51
N ARG A 95 -16.77 -15.53 -3.37
CA ARG A 95 -15.88 -14.47 -3.82
C ARG A 95 -16.63 -13.24 -4.38
N HIS A 96 -16.11 -12.06 -4.08
CA HIS A 96 -16.62 -10.72 -4.41
C HIS A 96 -17.91 -10.31 -3.70
N GLU A 97 -18.34 -11.04 -2.69
CA GLU A 97 -19.49 -10.63 -1.89
C GLU A 97 -19.05 -9.66 -0.79
N HIS A 98 -19.83 -8.60 -0.63
CA HIS A 98 -19.66 -7.61 0.42
C HIS A 98 -20.27 -8.13 1.71
N ILE A 99 -19.50 -8.05 2.79
CA ILE A 99 -19.89 -8.53 4.10
C ILE A 99 -19.57 -7.44 5.12
N VAL A 100 -20.41 -7.35 6.15
CA VAL A 100 -20.26 -6.38 7.22
C VAL A 100 -19.97 -7.11 8.52
N VAL A 101 -19.04 -6.60 9.31
CA VAL A 101 -18.81 -7.07 10.67
C VAL A 101 -19.99 -6.65 11.55
N ALA A 102 -20.82 -7.62 11.94
CA ALA A 102 -22.03 -7.38 12.74
C ALA A 102 -21.74 -7.38 14.25
N ASP A 103 -20.88 -8.29 14.70
CA ASP A 103 -20.52 -8.41 16.12
C ASP A 103 -19.12 -9.04 16.25
N ILE A 104 -18.46 -8.81 17.39
CA ILE A 104 -17.11 -9.31 17.68
C ILE A 104 -17.12 -9.83 19.11
N ARG A 105 -16.61 -11.04 19.30
CA ARG A 105 -16.51 -11.67 20.62
C ARG A 105 -15.12 -12.23 20.86
N THR A 106 -14.61 -11.96 22.05
CA THR A 106 -13.33 -12.48 22.51
C THR A 106 -13.58 -13.60 23.52
N ILE A 107 -13.23 -14.83 23.16
CA ILE A 107 -13.36 -16.02 24.01
C ILE A 107 -11.95 -16.52 24.32
N SER A 108 -11.45 -16.17 25.50
CA SER A 108 -10.07 -16.49 25.92
C SER A 108 -9.82 -17.99 26.17
N ALA A 109 -10.87 -18.81 26.21
CA ALA A 109 -10.78 -20.25 26.45
C ALA A 109 -10.54 -21.08 25.17
N ASP A 110 -10.63 -20.45 24.00
CA ASP A 110 -10.40 -21.11 22.72
C ASP A 110 -8.89 -21.26 22.45
N SER A 111 -8.50 -22.44 21.96
CA SER A 111 -7.10 -22.82 21.72
C SER A 111 -6.60 -22.47 20.33
N ILE A 112 -7.50 -22.17 19.38
CA ILE A 112 -7.15 -21.90 17.97
C ILE A 112 -7.06 -20.40 17.74
N ASP A 113 -8.13 -19.68 18.07
CA ASP A 113 -8.22 -18.23 17.91
C ASP A 113 -9.17 -17.67 18.97
N SER A 114 -8.70 -16.67 19.71
CA SER A 114 -9.49 -16.07 20.79
C SER A 114 -10.57 -15.13 20.26
N VAL A 115 -10.49 -14.68 19.00
CA VAL A 115 -11.43 -13.72 18.43
C VAL A 115 -12.35 -14.40 17.43
N TRP A 116 -13.65 -14.24 17.68
CA TRP A 116 -14.73 -14.67 16.81
C TRP A 116 -15.43 -13.44 16.24
N VAL A 117 -15.59 -13.42 14.93
CA VAL A 117 -16.21 -12.31 14.20
C VAL A 117 -17.51 -12.80 13.58
N LYS A 118 -18.61 -12.12 13.91
CA LYS A 118 -19.88 -12.31 13.24
C LYS A 118 -19.91 -11.46 11.99
N VAL A 119 -20.02 -12.08 10.84
CA VAL A 119 -20.15 -11.40 9.55
C VAL A 119 -21.54 -11.61 8.97
N ALA A 120 -22.05 -10.59 8.30
CA ALA A 120 -23.36 -10.60 7.66
C ALA A 120 -23.28 -10.06 6.24
N ARG A 121 -23.88 -10.77 5.29
CA ARG A 121 -24.09 -10.24 3.92
C ARG A 121 -25.40 -9.46 3.84
N ASP A 122 -26.45 -10.03 4.43
CA ASP A 122 -27.78 -9.42 4.53
C ASP A 122 -28.42 -9.80 5.89
N GLN A 123 -29.67 -9.41 6.10
CA GLN A 123 -30.37 -9.65 7.37
C GLN A 123 -30.64 -11.14 7.66
N LEU A 124 -30.54 -12.01 6.66
CA LEU A 124 -30.86 -13.44 6.76
C LEU A 124 -29.61 -14.33 6.67
N THR A 125 -28.50 -13.78 6.17
CA THR A 125 -27.27 -14.49 5.83
C THR A 125 -26.15 -13.95 6.71
N PHE A 126 -26.04 -14.51 7.92
CA PHE A 126 -25.01 -14.16 8.90
C PHE A 126 -24.44 -15.39 9.59
N GLY A 127 -23.21 -15.30 10.07
CA GLY A 127 -22.59 -16.35 10.84
C GLY A 127 -21.28 -15.92 11.49
N TRP A 128 -20.75 -16.79 12.33
CA TRP A 128 -19.51 -16.63 13.05
C TRP A 128 -18.37 -17.35 12.33
N VAL A 129 -17.20 -16.72 12.36
CA VAL A 129 -15.94 -17.28 11.86
C VAL A 129 -14.80 -16.79 12.74
N HIS A 130 -13.74 -17.58 12.84
CA HIS A 130 -12.51 -17.14 13.49
C HIS A 130 -11.89 -15.97 12.73
N GLU A 131 -11.32 -15.01 13.45
CA GLU A 131 -10.68 -13.85 12.83
C GLU A 131 -9.55 -14.24 11.87
N SER A 132 -8.71 -15.19 12.26
CA SER A 132 -7.61 -15.70 11.45
C SER A 132 -8.08 -16.30 10.11
N GLU A 133 -9.19 -17.04 10.11
CA GLU A 133 -9.78 -17.58 8.87
C GLU A 133 -10.45 -16.47 8.03
N LEU A 134 -11.10 -15.51 8.69
CA LEU A 134 -11.71 -14.37 8.04
C LEU A 134 -10.66 -13.55 7.29
N LEU A 135 -9.64 -13.07 8.00
CA LEU A 135 -8.59 -12.19 7.45
C LEU A 135 -7.74 -12.86 6.37
N ALA A 136 -7.71 -14.19 6.31
CA ALA A 136 -7.06 -14.92 5.22
C ALA A 136 -7.87 -14.93 3.90
N LYS A 137 -9.17 -14.63 3.96
CA LYS A 137 -10.11 -14.76 2.83
C LYS A 137 -10.87 -13.47 2.51
N VAL A 138 -10.60 -12.37 3.21
CA VAL A 138 -11.27 -11.09 3.00
C VAL A 138 -10.27 -9.94 2.90
N SER A 139 -10.67 -8.90 2.18
CA SER A 139 -9.97 -7.61 2.07
C SER A 139 -10.96 -6.47 2.34
N PRO A 140 -10.52 -5.30 2.83
CA PRO A 140 -11.39 -4.13 2.92
C PRO A 140 -12.11 -3.81 1.62
N ASP A 141 -13.33 -3.31 1.73
CA ASP A 141 -14.17 -2.98 0.56
C ASP A 141 -13.67 -1.75 -0.23
N ASP A 142 -12.83 -0.90 0.36
CA ASP A 142 -12.37 0.31 -0.32
C ASP A 142 -11.51 0.01 -1.57
N PRO A 143 -11.75 0.69 -2.72
CA PRO A 143 -10.98 0.46 -3.94
C PRO A 143 -9.46 0.65 -3.81
N ILE A 144 -9.02 1.56 -2.92
CA ILE A 144 -7.60 1.81 -2.67
C ILE A 144 -7.00 0.62 -1.92
N SER A 145 -7.72 0.09 -0.93
CA SER A 145 -7.31 -1.11 -0.20
C SER A 145 -7.25 -2.32 -1.12
N GLN A 146 -8.25 -2.51 -1.98
CA GLN A 146 -8.23 -3.59 -2.98
C GLN A 146 -7.06 -3.45 -3.96
N PHE A 147 -6.73 -2.22 -4.38
CA PHE A 147 -5.54 -1.96 -5.17
C PHE A 147 -4.26 -2.36 -4.42
N ILE A 148 -4.14 -1.98 -3.14
CA ILE A 148 -3.00 -2.38 -2.32
C ILE A 148 -2.92 -3.91 -2.20
N ASP A 149 -4.05 -4.60 -1.98
CA ASP A 149 -4.11 -6.06 -1.83
C ASP A 149 -3.62 -6.78 -3.10
N ILE A 150 -4.11 -6.36 -4.28
CA ILE A 150 -3.67 -6.89 -5.58
C ILE A 150 -2.16 -6.73 -5.75
N PHE A 151 -1.61 -5.58 -5.35
CA PHE A 151 -0.18 -5.31 -5.49
C PHE A 151 0.67 -5.89 -4.36
N SER A 152 0.06 -6.31 -3.24
CA SER A 152 0.76 -6.82 -2.06
C SER A 152 1.04 -8.32 -2.12
N ASP A 153 0.50 -9.05 -3.10
CA ASP A 153 0.87 -10.46 -3.32
C ASP A 153 2.38 -10.54 -3.60
N VAL A 154 3.13 -11.11 -2.65
CA VAL A 154 4.59 -11.20 -2.68
C VAL A 154 5.09 -11.89 -3.95
N HIS A 155 4.39 -12.92 -4.42
CA HIS A 155 4.77 -13.64 -5.62
C HIS A 155 4.52 -12.80 -6.87
N LEU A 156 3.37 -12.11 -6.93
CA LEU A 156 3.07 -11.21 -8.04
C LEU A 156 4.05 -10.04 -8.09
N LEU A 157 4.33 -9.41 -6.94
CA LEU A 157 5.21 -8.25 -6.83
C LEU A 157 6.64 -8.61 -7.25
N VAL A 158 7.19 -9.73 -6.76
CA VAL A 158 8.55 -10.17 -7.13
C VAL A 158 8.63 -10.54 -8.61
N PHE A 159 7.64 -11.25 -9.13
CA PHE A 159 7.57 -11.60 -10.55
C PHE A 159 7.47 -10.34 -11.43
N LEU A 160 6.57 -9.42 -11.10
CA LEU A 160 6.38 -8.16 -11.81
C LEU A 160 7.64 -7.29 -11.74
N ALA A 161 8.30 -7.19 -10.58
CA ALA A 161 9.55 -6.47 -10.42
C ALA A 161 10.65 -7.03 -11.33
N PHE A 162 10.78 -8.37 -11.41
CA PHE A 162 11.76 -9.01 -12.30
C PHE A 162 11.45 -8.77 -13.77
N CYS A 163 10.18 -8.93 -14.17
CA CYS A 163 9.72 -8.64 -15.53
C CYS A 163 9.97 -7.18 -15.91
N VAL A 164 9.63 -6.24 -15.03
CA VAL A 164 9.86 -4.81 -15.23
C VAL A 164 11.34 -4.52 -15.39
N VAL A 165 12.20 -5.02 -14.50
CA VAL A 165 13.65 -4.78 -14.60
C VAL A 165 14.22 -5.32 -15.91
N ILE A 166 13.87 -6.54 -16.31
CA ILE A 166 14.41 -7.13 -17.55
C ILE A 166 13.86 -6.41 -18.79
N VAL A 167 12.55 -6.23 -18.88
CA VAL A 167 11.90 -5.63 -20.06
C VAL A 167 12.30 -4.16 -20.18
N ALA A 168 12.29 -3.40 -19.07
CA ALA A 168 12.69 -2.02 -19.07
C ALA A 168 14.19 -1.85 -19.33
N ALA A 169 15.07 -2.63 -18.68
CA ALA A 169 16.51 -2.52 -18.92
C ALA A 169 16.90 -2.94 -20.34
N TYR A 170 16.28 -3.99 -20.88
CA TYR A 170 16.49 -4.40 -22.28
C TYR A 170 15.92 -3.37 -23.26
N GLY A 171 14.73 -2.84 -22.97
CA GLY A 171 14.08 -1.78 -23.74
C GLY A 171 14.95 -0.52 -23.81
N VAL A 172 15.40 -0.02 -22.66
CA VAL A 172 16.31 1.12 -22.55
C VAL A 172 17.62 0.84 -23.30
N ARG A 173 18.27 -0.32 -23.09
CA ARG A 173 19.49 -0.69 -23.84
C ARG A 173 19.27 -0.73 -25.35
N ARG A 174 18.12 -1.23 -25.81
CA ARG A 174 17.79 -1.31 -27.24
C ARG A 174 17.54 0.08 -27.83
N LEU A 175 16.86 0.96 -27.09
CA LEU A 175 16.61 2.34 -27.49
C LEU A 175 17.91 3.15 -27.55
N LEU A 176 18.80 2.97 -26.57
CA LEU A 176 20.13 3.60 -26.54
C LEU A 176 20.96 3.21 -27.77
N ARG A 177 20.96 1.93 -28.16
CA ARG A 177 21.67 1.45 -29.36
C ARG A 177 21.12 2.02 -30.67
N LYS A 178 19.85 2.42 -30.69
CA LYS A 178 19.21 3.05 -31.86
C LYS A 178 19.40 4.57 -31.90
N GLY A 179 20.12 5.15 -30.94
CA GLY A 179 20.32 6.60 -30.85
C GLY A 179 19.04 7.39 -30.53
N ALA A 180 18.01 6.73 -29.99
CA ALA A 180 16.77 7.38 -29.62
C ALA A 180 17.00 8.44 -28.52
N LYS A 181 16.16 9.48 -28.50
CA LYS A 181 16.15 10.43 -27.38
C LYS A 181 15.63 9.73 -26.13
N ILE A 182 16.39 9.81 -25.04
CA ILE A 182 16.10 9.14 -23.76
C ILE A 182 16.57 10.04 -22.63
N VAL A 183 15.77 10.09 -21.56
CA VAL A 183 16.08 10.82 -20.33
C VAL A 183 17.47 10.49 -19.79
N HIS A 184 18.17 11.52 -19.28
CA HIS A 184 19.57 11.52 -18.80
C HIS A 184 20.67 11.29 -19.84
N PHE A 185 20.38 10.66 -20.98
CA PHE A 185 21.38 10.33 -22.00
C PHE A 185 21.37 11.31 -23.16
N ASN A 186 20.36 11.20 -24.03
CA ASN A 186 20.14 12.07 -25.19
C ASN A 186 18.80 12.76 -24.99
N ASP A 187 18.75 13.62 -23.97
CA ASP A 187 17.50 14.19 -23.50
C ASP A 187 17.05 15.38 -24.35
N ILE A 188 15.75 15.69 -24.28
CA ILE A 188 15.22 16.99 -24.71
C ILE A 188 15.61 18.07 -23.68
N PRO A 189 15.70 19.35 -24.09
CA PRO A 189 16.01 20.46 -23.20
C PRO A 189 14.78 20.81 -22.33
N SER A 190 14.36 19.87 -21.48
CA SER A 190 13.19 20.01 -20.62
C SER A 190 13.47 19.49 -19.21
N PHE A 191 12.92 20.19 -18.23
CA PHE A 191 13.08 19.85 -16.81
C PHE A 191 12.09 18.76 -16.33
N TYR A 192 10.93 18.63 -16.99
CA TYR A 192 9.84 17.76 -16.52
C TYR A 192 10.20 16.26 -16.49
N PRO A 193 10.83 15.67 -17.52
CA PRO A 193 11.18 14.25 -17.53
C PRO A 193 12.14 13.86 -16.41
N THR A 194 13.18 14.67 -16.18
CA THR A 194 14.15 14.45 -15.09
C THR A 194 13.48 14.57 -13.72
N THR A 195 12.59 15.55 -13.55
CA THR A 195 11.84 15.74 -12.31
C THR A 195 10.92 14.57 -12.01
N LEU A 196 10.27 14.01 -13.04
CA LEU A 196 9.43 12.82 -12.89
C LEU A 196 10.23 11.64 -12.33
N CYS A 197 11.41 11.37 -12.90
CA CYS A 197 12.29 10.30 -12.39
C CYS A 197 12.71 10.53 -10.94
N LEU A 198 13.09 11.76 -10.59
CA LEU A 198 13.47 12.11 -9.21
C LEU A 198 12.30 11.98 -8.23
N LEU A 199 11.08 12.34 -8.64
CA LEU A 199 9.87 12.17 -7.83
C LEU A 199 9.53 10.69 -7.62
N VAL A 200 9.65 9.86 -8.66
CA VAL A 200 9.43 8.41 -8.57
C VAL A 200 10.46 7.76 -7.65
N ALA A 201 11.74 8.08 -7.82
CA ALA A 201 12.82 7.59 -6.96
C ALA A 201 12.60 8.00 -5.49
N SER A 202 12.27 9.27 -5.23
CA SER A 202 12.01 9.77 -3.87
C SER A 202 10.78 9.12 -3.24
N SER A 203 9.72 8.93 -4.01
CA SER A 203 8.49 8.26 -3.54
C SER A 203 8.73 6.79 -3.22
N ALA A 204 9.57 6.10 -4.01
CA ALA A 204 9.97 4.72 -3.75
C ALA A 204 10.77 4.60 -2.44
N VAL A 205 11.74 5.50 -2.20
CA VAL A 205 12.47 5.55 -0.93
C VAL A 205 11.53 5.87 0.24
N LEU A 206 10.61 6.82 0.07
CA LEU A 206 9.65 7.19 1.11
C LEU A 206 8.72 6.02 1.46
N TYR A 207 8.20 5.33 0.45
CA TYR A 207 7.37 4.13 0.63
C TYR A 207 8.12 3.04 1.38
N SER A 208 9.32 2.66 0.94
CA SER A 208 10.12 1.65 1.64
C SER A 208 10.51 2.08 3.05
N SER A 209 10.69 3.38 3.30
CA SER A 209 10.93 3.91 4.64
C SER A 209 9.71 3.72 5.55
N ILE A 210 8.50 3.95 5.03
CA ILE A 210 7.25 3.69 5.76
C ILE A 210 7.15 2.20 6.11
N GLN A 211 7.46 1.30 5.16
CA GLN A 211 7.46 -0.14 5.41
C GLN A 211 8.47 -0.57 6.49
N LEU A 212 9.67 0.03 6.50
CA LEU A 212 10.72 -0.31 7.48
C LEU A 212 10.42 0.22 8.89
N PHE A 213 9.97 1.47 9.00
CA PHE A 213 9.90 2.18 10.29
C PHE A 213 8.49 2.27 10.88
N GLY A 214 7.45 2.12 10.08
CA GLY A 214 6.05 2.26 10.52
C GLY A 214 5.10 1.29 9.82
N PRO A 215 5.35 -0.04 9.89
CA PRO A 215 4.47 -1.03 9.28
C PRO A 215 3.04 -0.95 9.80
N GLU A 216 2.84 -0.66 11.09
CA GLU A 216 1.51 -0.47 11.69
C GLU A 216 0.77 0.76 11.13
N SER A 217 1.48 1.85 10.82
CA SER A 217 0.88 3.02 10.18
C SER A 217 0.40 2.69 8.76
N TRP A 218 1.17 1.89 8.02
CA TRP A 218 0.76 1.42 6.70
C TRP A 218 -0.42 0.45 6.78
N ARG A 219 -0.42 -0.44 7.76
CA ARG A 219 -1.54 -1.35 8.04
C ARG A 219 -2.80 -0.56 8.36
N HIS A 220 -2.72 0.46 9.20
CA HIS A 220 -3.86 1.33 9.48
C HIS A 220 -4.37 2.05 8.22
N PHE A 221 -3.46 2.55 7.38
CA PHE A 221 -3.82 3.14 6.08
C PHE A 221 -4.49 2.15 5.13
N TYR A 222 -4.10 0.87 5.16
CA TYR A 222 -4.75 -0.18 4.38
C TYR A 222 -6.21 -0.40 4.79
N TYR A 223 -6.55 -0.30 6.07
CA TYR A 223 -7.95 -0.41 6.51
C TYR A 223 -8.74 0.90 6.32
N HIS A 224 -8.08 2.05 6.37
CA HIS A 224 -8.73 3.35 6.25
C HIS A 224 -7.97 4.27 5.27
N PRO A 225 -8.00 3.94 3.97
CA PRO A 225 -7.25 4.70 2.98
C PRO A 225 -7.85 6.09 2.77
N SER A 226 -7.01 7.05 2.41
CA SER A 226 -7.43 8.41 2.08
C SER A 226 -6.53 9.02 1.02
N LEU A 227 -7.14 9.66 0.02
CA LEU A 227 -6.44 10.46 -0.99
C LEU A 227 -6.15 11.88 -0.53
N ASN A 228 -6.66 12.28 0.65
CA ASN A 228 -6.42 13.60 1.21
C ASN A 228 -5.14 13.58 2.07
N PRO A 229 -4.02 14.17 1.61
CA PRO A 229 -2.76 14.14 2.34
C PRO A 229 -2.81 14.90 3.67
N PHE A 230 -3.75 15.83 3.84
CA PHE A 230 -3.90 16.62 5.07
C PHE A 230 -4.70 15.90 6.16
N ALA A 231 -5.40 14.81 5.80
CA ALA A 231 -6.14 13.99 6.76
C ALA A 231 -5.25 12.90 7.41
N LEU A 232 -4.01 12.76 6.97
CA LEU A 232 -3.10 11.67 7.34
C LEU A 232 -1.93 12.19 8.20
N PRO A 233 -1.29 11.31 9.00
CA PRO A 233 -0.01 11.60 9.62
C PRO A 233 1.02 12.05 8.59
N LEU A 234 1.93 12.95 8.98
CA LEU A 234 2.87 13.62 8.07
C LEU A 234 3.57 12.67 7.08
N HIS A 235 4.08 11.52 7.54
CA HIS A 235 4.82 10.59 6.69
C HIS A 235 3.93 9.96 5.59
N LEU A 236 2.69 9.58 5.92
CA LEU A 236 1.71 9.09 4.95
C LEU A 236 1.21 10.23 4.05
N GLY A 237 0.95 11.41 4.62
CA GLY A 237 0.54 12.60 3.88
C GLY A 237 1.58 13.03 2.84
N LEU A 238 2.88 12.97 3.19
CA LEU A 238 3.98 13.22 2.26
C LEU A 238 4.01 12.20 1.11
N PHE A 239 3.77 10.92 1.41
CA PHE A 239 3.71 9.87 0.39
C PHE A 239 2.51 10.08 -0.55
N VAL A 240 1.31 10.33 -0.02
CA VAL A 240 0.13 10.61 -0.87
C VAL A 240 0.34 11.90 -1.69
N SER A 241 0.96 12.92 -1.11
CA SER A 241 1.32 14.15 -1.84
C SER A 241 2.32 13.88 -2.96
N SER A 242 3.28 12.98 -2.76
CA SER A 242 4.26 12.63 -3.79
C SER A 242 3.63 11.83 -4.93
N VAL A 243 2.64 10.96 -4.64
CA VAL A 243 1.82 10.29 -5.66
C VAL A 243 1.06 11.31 -6.51
N TRP A 244 0.41 12.30 -5.90
CA TRP A 244 -0.23 13.40 -6.62
C TRP A 244 0.77 14.20 -7.47
N ALA A 245 1.94 14.50 -6.92
CA ALA A 245 2.99 15.20 -7.65
C ALA A 245 3.48 14.42 -8.88
N ILE A 246 3.64 13.08 -8.77
CA ILE A 246 3.97 12.21 -9.90
C ILE A 246 2.91 12.33 -10.99
N VAL A 247 1.62 12.26 -10.65
CA VAL A 247 0.53 12.36 -11.64
C VAL A 247 0.57 13.72 -12.36
N ILE A 248 0.68 14.82 -11.60
CA ILE A 248 0.71 16.17 -12.17
C ILE A 248 1.93 16.37 -13.08
N VAL A 249 3.11 15.98 -12.62
CA VAL A 249 4.35 16.11 -13.39
C VAL A 249 4.36 15.16 -14.59
N ALA A 250 3.77 13.97 -14.49
CA ALA A 250 3.63 13.06 -15.62
C ALA A 250 2.77 13.67 -16.73
N ILE A 251 1.62 14.26 -16.38
CA ILE A 251 0.76 14.97 -17.34
C ILE A 251 1.51 16.13 -18.00
N ALA A 252 2.20 16.96 -17.19
CA ALA A 252 3.01 18.07 -17.71
C ALA A 252 4.14 17.58 -18.63
N THR A 253 4.76 16.44 -18.31
CA THR A 253 5.81 15.83 -19.13
C THR A 253 5.27 15.36 -20.48
N VAL A 254 4.08 14.74 -20.51
CA VAL A 254 3.46 14.29 -21.77
C VAL A 254 3.18 15.49 -22.68
N ASP A 255 2.59 16.56 -22.14
CA ASP A 255 2.31 17.78 -22.90
C ASP A 255 3.60 18.43 -23.43
N ASP A 256 4.62 18.57 -22.58
CA ASP A 256 5.89 19.20 -22.95
C ASP A 256 6.69 18.39 -23.98
N VAL A 257 6.81 17.07 -23.80
CA VAL A 257 7.49 16.17 -24.76
C VAL A 257 6.77 16.20 -26.11
N SER A 258 5.44 16.27 -26.12
CA SER A 258 4.63 16.33 -27.35
C SER A 258 4.86 17.62 -28.14
N ARG A 259 5.33 18.70 -27.50
CA ARG A 259 5.68 19.96 -28.17
C ARG A 259 7.09 19.95 -28.77
N HIS A 260 7.99 19.14 -28.23
CA HIS A 260 9.40 19.08 -28.64
C HIS A 260 9.70 18.03 -29.72
N LEU A 261 8.81 17.04 -29.90
CA LEU A 261 9.06 15.84 -30.70
C LEU A 261 7.90 15.54 -31.63
N SER A 262 8.18 14.80 -32.71
CA SER A 262 7.12 14.27 -33.57
C SER A 262 6.37 13.13 -32.84
N LEU A 263 5.09 12.88 -33.17
CA LEU A 263 4.26 11.88 -32.48
C LEU A 263 4.92 10.52 -32.29
N GLY A 264 5.60 10.01 -33.32
CA GLY A 264 6.30 8.72 -33.24
C GLY A 264 7.48 8.73 -32.25
N GLU A 265 8.24 9.82 -32.22
CA GLU A 265 9.36 10.01 -31.30
C GLU A 265 8.88 10.27 -29.87
N THR A 266 7.78 11.01 -29.69
CA THR A 266 7.13 11.24 -28.40
C THR A 266 6.73 9.92 -27.75
N ILE A 267 6.06 9.02 -28.48
CA ILE A 267 5.64 7.71 -27.95
C ILE A 267 6.86 6.88 -27.53
N LEU A 268 7.92 6.86 -28.35
CA LEU A 268 9.14 6.13 -28.02
C LEU A 268 9.86 6.73 -26.80
N TYR A 269 9.92 8.06 -26.71
CA TYR A 269 10.53 8.77 -25.60
C TYR A 269 9.75 8.54 -24.30
N LEU A 270 8.41 8.68 -24.32
CA LEU A 270 7.56 8.43 -23.15
C LEU A 270 7.62 6.96 -22.71
N GLY A 271 7.69 6.02 -23.65
CA GLY A 271 7.92 4.61 -23.33
C GLY A 271 9.29 4.37 -22.67
N GLY A 272 10.34 5.04 -23.15
CA GLY A 272 11.67 5.02 -22.53
C GLY A 272 11.69 5.66 -21.14
N LEU A 273 10.98 6.77 -20.96
CA LEU A 273 10.81 7.44 -19.68
C LEU A 273 10.07 6.55 -18.67
N ALA A 274 8.94 5.97 -19.06
CA ALA A 274 8.21 5.02 -18.23
C ALA A 274 9.09 3.83 -17.80
N ALA A 275 9.91 3.32 -18.72
CA ALA A 275 10.88 2.26 -18.42
C ALA A 275 11.94 2.71 -17.39
N ILE A 276 12.49 3.92 -17.51
CA ILE A 276 13.45 4.46 -16.53
C ILE A 276 12.76 4.66 -15.17
N CYS A 277 11.58 5.26 -15.12
CA CYS A 277 10.82 5.42 -13.88
C CYS A 277 10.53 4.07 -13.21
N ALA A 278 10.20 3.04 -13.98
CA ALA A 278 9.93 1.71 -13.45
C ALA A 278 11.21 1.05 -12.88
N VAL A 279 12.36 1.23 -13.54
CA VAL A 279 13.67 0.79 -13.01
C VAL A 279 14.01 1.54 -11.73
N ASP A 280 13.87 2.87 -11.72
CA ASP A 280 14.12 3.71 -10.55
C ASP A 280 13.25 3.24 -9.37
N TYR A 281 11.94 3.06 -9.58
CA TYR A 281 11.03 2.56 -8.56
C TYR A 281 11.53 1.24 -7.96
N VAL A 282 11.81 0.21 -8.78
CA VAL A 282 12.24 -1.10 -8.27
C VAL A 282 13.59 -1.02 -7.54
N VAL A 283 14.58 -0.35 -8.14
CA VAL A 283 15.93 -0.24 -7.56
C VAL A 283 15.87 0.49 -6.23
N PHE A 284 15.19 1.64 -6.15
CA PHE A 284 15.10 2.40 -4.91
C PHE A 284 14.21 1.72 -3.87
N SER A 285 13.12 1.07 -4.27
CA SER A 285 12.29 0.32 -3.33
C SER A 285 13.07 -0.81 -2.66
N ILE A 286 13.83 -1.62 -3.42
CA ILE A 286 14.60 -2.75 -2.88
C ILE A 286 15.82 -2.26 -2.09
N THR A 287 16.64 -1.35 -2.65
CA THR A 287 17.87 -0.91 -2.00
C THR A 287 17.62 -0.15 -0.71
N THR A 288 16.48 0.52 -0.57
CA THR A 288 16.08 1.19 0.68
C THR A 288 15.78 0.21 1.80
N LEU A 289 15.24 -0.99 1.50
CA LEU A 289 15.07 -2.04 2.52
C LEU A 289 16.39 -2.46 3.16
N TYR A 290 17.51 -2.25 2.45
CA TYR A 290 18.88 -2.47 2.94
C TYR A 290 19.60 -1.19 3.38
N TYR A 291 18.88 -0.07 3.56
CA TYR A 291 19.41 1.26 3.92
C TYR A 291 20.38 1.90 2.90
N ILE A 292 20.80 1.18 1.85
CA ILE A 292 21.68 1.69 0.77
C ILE A 292 20.92 2.66 -0.15
N GLY A 293 19.59 2.58 -0.19
CA GLY A 293 18.75 3.46 -1.02
C GLY A 293 18.90 4.95 -0.70
N TYR A 294 19.11 5.33 0.56
CA TYR A 294 19.28 6.74 0.95
C TYR A 294 20.53 7.40 0.34
N PRO A 295 21.76 6.86 0.52
CA PRO A 295 22.94 7.42 -0.13
C PRO A 295 22.88 7.32 -1.66
N LEU A 296 22.25 6.26 -2.19
CA LEU A 296 22.04 6.10 -3.63
C LEU A 296 21.15 7.21 -4.20
N LEU A 297 20.10 7.62 -3.47
CA LEU A 297 19.19 8.68 -3.89
C LEU A 297 19.93 10.01 -3.98
N ILE A 298 20.79 10.32 -3.01
CA ILE A 298 21.62 11.54 -3.03
C ILE A 298 22.54 11.53 -4.26
N ALA A 299 23.22 10.41 -4.51
CA ALA A 299 24.09 10.26 -5.69
C ALA A 299 23.29 10.44 -7.00
N TYR A 300 22.08 9.89 -7.07
CA TYR A 300 21.20 10.02 -8.23
C TYR A 300 20.72 11.46 -8.45
N TYR A 301 20.34 12.18 -7.38
CA TYR A 301 20.01 13.60 -7.46
C TYR A 301 21.17 14.44 -8.00
N ILE A 302 22.38 14.21 -7.49
CA ILE A 302 23.58 14.93 -7.97
C ILE A 302 23.79 14.62 -9.46
N PHE A 303 23.75 13.35 -9.85
CA PHE A 303 23.91 12.93 -11.24
C PHE A 303 22.87 13.59 -12.16
N ALA A 304 21.59 13.47 -11.83
CA ALA A 304 20.48 14.00 -12.63
C ALA A 304 20.57 15.52 -12.80
N ILE A 305 20.83 16.26 -11.72
CA ILE A 305 20.95 17.71 -11.76
C ILE A 305 22.19 18.14 -12.55
N CYS A 306 23.34 17.47 -12.35
CA CYS A 306 24.54 17.78 -13.12
C CYS A 306 24.34 17.54 -14.62
N ARG A 307 23.62 16.49 -15.00
CA ARG A 307 23.30 16.21 -16.41
C ARG A 307 22.38 17.28 -16.99
N LEU A 308 21.35 17.67 -16.25
CA LEU A 308 20.42 18.72 -16.67
C LEU A 308 21.13 20.07 -16.87
N MET A 309 22.01 20.45 -15.94
CA MET A 309 22.78 21.70 -16.03
C MET A 309 23.79 21.70 -17.19
N LEU A 310 24.38 20.54 -17.50
CA LEU A 310 25.26 20.40 -18.67
C LEU A 310 24.49 20.58 -19.98
N GLN A 311 23.24 20.12 -20.04
CA GLN A 311 22.39 20.25 -21.22
C GLN A 311 21.88 21.68 -21.44
N GLU A 312 21.63 22.46 -20.38
CA GLU A 312 21.27 23.88 -20.51
C GLU A 312 22.47 24.76 -20.94
N SER A 313 23.71 24.27 -20.77
CA SER A 313 24.93 25.03 -21.08
C SER A 313 25.45 24.87 -22.53
N ILE A 314 24.83 23.99 -23.32
CA ILE A 314 25.18 23.68 -24.73
C ILE A 314 24.12 24.30 -25.64
#